data_AF-A0A356HVA4-F1
#
_entry.id   AF-A0A356HVA4-F1
#
_cell.length_a   1.000
_cell.length_b   1.000
_cell.length_c   1.000
_cell.angle_alpha   90.00
_cell.angle_beta   90.00
_cell.angle_gamma   90.00
#
_symmetry.space_group_name_H-M   'P 1'
#
loop_
_entity.id
_entity.type
_entity.pdbx_description
1 polymer ?
#
loop_
_entity_poly.entity_id
_entity_poly.type
_entity_poly.pdbx_seq_one_letter_code
_entity_poly.pdbx_strand_id
1 'polypeptide(L)'
;MPYKIRTKLIIAFFAIIFPFLLITGIIAFYNQNEMHKFHHALSAVTKKMQIVGQMQLLMTMAVMPANDYIITGDKKYIEKFGNLARDLEKELNELDTVLAPAGVLTSEEKALIKDLKIAWLNIKELSGRIFAIQNPVASKDAAKLMEEMDYKWSYPAIERLKKWHEIDEIEYRTAIERTQMTWVQSWTVMLIGALIMLALGVFFVFYYSKLFVRPIKVIHNGADTIAGGDFKTRLVLKTGDEIEQMANAMNKMAAQLDSLYSNMQAMVDERTAELKESEERFRSVSESAPDAIICLNGHGIIYFWNNKAEEMFGYKADEVMNRSM
;
A
#
# COMPACT_ATOMS: atom_id res chain seq x y z
N MET A 1 -8.12 30.93 -15.35
CA MET A 1 -8.98 30.07 -16.19
C MET A 1 -9.24 28.78 -15.44
N PRO A 2 -10.49 28.32 -15.33
CA PRO A 2 -10.81 26.99 -14.82
C PRO A 2 -10.05 25.90 -15.60
N TYR A 3 -9.52 24.90 -14.89
CA TYR A 3 -8.74 23.82 -15.48
C TYR A 3 -9.62 22.86 -16.29
N LYS A 4 -9.11 22.40 -17.43
CA LYS A 4 -9.71 21.34 -18.24
C LYS A 4 -9.94 20.06 -17.42
N ILE A 5 -10.98 19.28 -17.74
CA ILE A 5 -11.28 17.99 -17.10
C ILE A 5 -10.05 17.08 -17.09
N ARG A 6 -9.33 16.98 -18.22
CA ARG A 6 -8.10 16.17 -18.33
C ARG A 6 -7.07 16.59 -17.28
N THR A 7 -6.86 17.89 -17.09
CA THR A 7 -5.90 18.41 -16.10
C THR A 7 -6.36 18.08 -14.69
N LYS A 8 -7.65 18.21 -14.37
CA LYS A 8 -8.21 17.81 -13.07
C LYS A 8 -8.03 16.32 -12.80
N LEU A 9 -8.22 15.46 -13.80
CA LEU A 9 -8.02 14.01 -13.68
C LEU A 9 -6.56 13.63 -13.46
N ILE A 10 -5.63 14.28 -14.16
CA ILE A 10 -4.19 14.05 -13.97
C ILE A 10 -3.77 14.49 -12.56
N ILE A 11 -4.16 15.71 -12.14
CA ILE A 11 -3.88 16.20 -10.79
C ILE A 11 -4.49 15.26 -9.75
N ALA A 12 -5.71 14.78 -9.98
CA ALA A 12 -6.38 13.84 -9.11
C ALA A 12 -5.59 12.53 -8.93
N PHE A 13 -5.18 11.93 -10.05
CA PHE A 13 -4.42 10.70 -10.05
C PHE A 13 -3.10 10.85 -9.28
N PHE A 14 -2.34 11.91 -9.57
CA PHE A 14 -1.07 12.18 -8.88
C PHE A 14 -1.27 12.56 -7.40
N ALA A 15 -2.36 13.25 -7.05
CA ALA A 15 -2.66 13.60 -5.66
C ALA A 15 -2.90 12.38 -4.76
N ILE A 16 -3.32 11.24 -5.31
CA ILE A 16 -3.44 9.98 -4.54
C ILE A 16 -2.13 9.20 -4.55
N ILE A 17 -1.55 8.99 -5.74
CA ILE A 17 -0.43 8.06 -5.92
C ILE A 17 0.87 8.63 -5.39
N PHE A 18 1.12 9.92 -5.57
CA PHE A 18 2.38 10.52 -5.17
C PHE A 18 2.58 10.49 -3.64
N PRO A 19 1.61 10.92 -2.80
CA PRO A 19 1.75 10.78 -1.35
C PRO A 19 1.86 9.32 -0.91
N PHE A 20 1.13 8.40 -1.55
CA PHE A 20 1.22 6.98 -1.24
C PHE A 20 2.64 6.44 -1.47
N LEU A 21 3.21 6.66 -2.65
CA LEU A 21 4.57 6.23 -2.99
C LEU A 21 5.62 6.90 -2.12
N LEU A 22 5.43 8.18 -1.80
CA LEU A 22 6.37 8.93 -0.97
C LEU A 22 6.36 8.42 0.49
N ILE A 23 5.19 8.23 1.09
CA ILE A 23 5.05 7.72 2.46
C ILE A 23 5.60 6.29 2.55
N THR A 24 5.18 5.41 1.63
CA THR A 24 5.66 4.01 1.61
C THR A 24 7.17 3.93 1.37
N GLY A 25 7.71 4.76 0.47
CA GLY A 25 9.15 4.87 0.22
C GLY A 25 9.94 5.34 1.44
N ILE A 26 9.48 6.37 2.15
CA ILE A 26 10.13 6.87 3.37
C ILE A 26 10.15 5.78 4.45
N ILE A 27 9.02 5.11 4.69
CA ILE A 27 8.92 4.04 5.69
C ILE A 27 9.84 2.87 5.31
N ALA A 28 9.83 2.44 4.04
CA ALA A 28 10.68 1.36 3.56
C ALA A 28 12.17 1.71 3.70
N PHE A 29 12.57 2.93 3.32
CA PHE A 29 13.95 3.40 3.43
C PHE A 29 14.43 3.45 4.88
N TYR A 30 13.61 3.99 5.78
CA TYR A 30 13.89 4.02 7.22
C TYR A 30 14.10 2.60 7.77
N ASN A 31 13.17 1.68 7.49
CA ASN A 31 13.24 0.30 7.95
C ASN A 31 14.49 -0.43 7.39
N GLN A 32 14.81 -0.24 6.12
CA GLN A 32 15.98 -0.86 5.49
C GLN A 32 17.29 -0.36 6.13
N ASN A 33 17.39 0.93 6.39
CA ASN A 33 18.58 1.54 6.99
C ASN A 33 18.79 1.04 8.43
N GLU A 34 17.72 0.96 9.23
CA GLU A 34 17.80 0.44 10.59
C GLU A 34 18.11 -1.07 10.62
N MET A 35 17.51 -1.86 9.73
CA MET A 35 17.84 -3.28 9.59
C MET A 35 19.31 -3.51 9.23
N HIS A 36 19.87 -2.69 8.33
CA HIS A 36 21.27 -2.82 7.94
C HIS A 36 22.22 -2.52 9.10
N LYS A 37 21.99 -1.43 9.85
CA LYS A 37 22.78 -1.13 11.07
C LYS A 37 22.69 -2.27 12.08
N PHE A 38 21.49 -2.82 12.27
CA PHE A 38 21.26 -3.95 13.16
C PHE A 38 22.05 -5.19 12.74
N HIS A 39 21.97 -5.57 11.46
CA HIS A 39 22.68 -6.76 10.95
C HIS A 39 24.19 -6.66 11.18
N HIS A 40 24.79 -5.49 10.92
CA HIS A 40 26.20 -5.25 11.20
C HIS A 40 26.54 -5.35 12.69
N ALA A 41 25.74 -4.72 13.56
CA ALA A 41 25.97 -4.77 15.01
C ALA A 41 25.83 -6.20 15.56
N LEU A 42 24.78 -6.94 15.15
CA LEU A 42 24.55 -8.31 15.60
C LEU A 42 25.64 -9.25 15.07
N SER A 43 26.04 -9.10 13.81
CA SER A 43 27.13 -9.89 13.22
C SER A 43 28.46 -9.69 13.95
N ALA A 44 28.75 -8.46 14.39
CA ALA A 44 29.97 -8.16 15.13
C ALA A 44 29.96 -8.82 16.52
N VAL A 45 28.85 -8.69 17.27
CA VAL A 45 28.72 -9.29 18.62
C VAL A 45 28.73 -10.81 18.54
N THR A 46 28.01 -11.41 17.58
CA THR A 46 27.99 -12.88 17.41
C THR A 46 29.35 -13.45 17.03
N LYS A 47 30.07 -12.80 16.11
CA LYS A 47 31.42 -13.24 15.73
C LYS A 47 32.39 -13.17 16.92
N LYS A 48 32.32 -12.10 17.71
CA LYS A 48 33.12 -11.95 18.94
C LYS A 48 32.81 -13.05 19.95
N MET A 49 31.52 -13.26 20.26
CA MET A 49 31.07 -14.28 21.20
C MET A 49 31.49 -15.69 20.79
N GLN A 50 31.47 -16.00 19.48
CA GLN A 50 31.94 -17.28 18.96
C GLN A 50 33.44 -17.50 19.22
N ILE A 51 34.29 -16.51 18.94
CA ILE A 51 35.74 -16.61 19.15
C ILE A 51 36.05 -16.74 20.64
N VAL A 52 35.45 -15.89 21.49
CA VAL A 52 35.65 -15.95 22.95
C VAL A 52 35.21 -17.30 23.52
N GLY A 53 34.05 -17.82 23.07
CA GLY A 53 33.57 -19.14 23.48
C GLY A 53 34.50 -20.29 23.03
N GLN A 54 35.01 -20.24 21.80
CA GLN A 54 35.99 -21.22 21.32
C GLN A 54 37.31 -21.15 22.09
N MET A 55 37.80 -19.95 22.39
CA MET A 55 38.98 -19.75 23.21
C MET A 55 38.80 -20.29 24.62
N GLN A 56 37.64 -20.07 25.25
CA GLN A 56 37.32 -20.61 26.57
C GLN A 56 37.41 -22.13 26.58
N LEU A 57 36.82 -22.79 25.57
CA LEU A 57 36.89 -24.24 25.40
C LEU A 57 38.34 -24.71 25.21
N LEU A 58 39.06 -24.11 24.26
CA LEU A 58 40.43 -24.49 23.93
C LEU A 58 41.40 -24.27 25.10
N MET A 59 41.29 -23.14 25.80
CA MET A 59 42.09 -22.84 27.00
C MET A 59 41.83 -23.88 28.10
N THR A 60 40.56 -24.22 28.34
CA THR A 60 40.18 -25.26 29.31
C THR A 60 40.76 -26.62 28.92
N MET A 61 40.72 -26.96 27.63
CA MET A 61 41.25 -28.22 27.12
C MET A 61 42.78 -28.28 27.11
N ALA A 62 43.47 -27.16 26.92
CA ALA A 62 44.92 -27.10 26.79
C ALA A 62 45.67 -27.43 28.10
N VAL A 63 45.00 -27.34 29.25
CA VAL A 63 45.59 -27.68 30.55
C VAL A 63 45.61 -29.20 30.80
N MET A 64 44.62 -29.93 30.27
CA MET A 64 44.47 -31.36 30.52
C MET A 64 45.66 -32.24 30.07
N PRO A 65 46.28 -32.04 28.89
CA PRO A 65 47.37 -32.91 28.45
C PRO A 65 48.60 -32.88 29.37
N ALA A 66 48.91 -31.74 30.00
CA ALA A 66 49.99 -31.66 30.97
C ALA A 66 49.66 -32.49 32.23
N ASN A 67 48.43 -32.37 32.73
CA ASN A 67 47.94 -33.19 33.85
C ASN A 67 48.00 -34.70 33.52
N ASP A 68 47.47 -35.09 32.36
CA ASP A 68 47.43 -36.49 31.94
C ASP A 68 48.84 -37.06 31.71
N TYR A 69 49.78 -36.25 31.21
CA TYR A 69 51.19 -36.64 31.06
C TYR A 69 51.86 -36.88 32.42
N ILE A 70 51.58 -36.06 33.43
CA ILE A 70 52.10 -36.24 34.78
C ILE A 70 51.55 -37.53 35.41
N ILE A 71 50.31 -37.91 35.10
CA ILE A 71 49.70 -39.12 35.65
C ILE A 71 50.18 -40.38 34.92
N THR A 72 50.36 -40.32 33.60
CA THR A 72 50.55 -41.52 32.76
C THR A 72 51.95 -41.68 32.17
N GLY A 73 52.71 -40.59 32.01
CA GLY A 73 53.97 -40.56 31.26
C GLY A 73 53.84 -40.75 29.75
N ASP A 74 52.62 -40.79 29.20
CA ASP A 74 52.37 -41.08 27.80
C ASP A 74 52.62 -39.85 26.90
N LYS A 75 53.56 -39.96 25.96
CA LYS A 75 53.96 -38.87 25.08
C LYS A 75 52.87 -38.41 24.11
N LYS A 76 51.78 -39.17 23.89
CA LYS A 76 50.66 -38.74 23.04
C LYS A 76 50.03 -37.42 23.49
N TYR A 77 50.11 -37.11 24.79
CA TYR A 77 49.57 -35.87 25.35
C TYR A 77 50.37 -34.64 24.91
N ILE A 78 51.64 -34.80 24.55
CA ILE A 78 52.47 -33.73 23.98
C ILE A 78 51.91 -33.32 22.61
N GLU A 79 51.57 -34.29 21.77
CA GLU A 79 50.96 -34.04 20.45
C GLU A 79 49.57 -33.41 20.60
N LYS A 80 48.76 -33.94 21.53
CA LYS A 80 47.43 -33.38 21.83
C LYS A 80 47.51 -31.91 22.27
N PHE A 81 48.46 -31.57 23.13
CA PHE A 81 48.72 -30.18 23.51
C PHE A 81 49.12 -29.34 22.32
N GLY A 82 50.04 -29.83 21.48
CA GLY A 82 50.50 -29.11 20.28
C GLY A 82 49.36 -28.77 19.31
N ASN A 83 48.38 -29.65 19.15
CA ASN A 83 47.19 -29.38 18.32
C ASN A 83 46.28 -28.32 18.95
N LEU A 84 45.95 -28.46 20.25
CA LEU A 84 45.15 -27.47 20.98
C LEU A 84 45.81 -26.09 21.01
N ALA A 85 47.14 -26.06 21.17
CA ALA A 85 47.93 -24.84 21.15
C ALA A 85 47.85 -24.13 19.80
N ARG A 86 47.92 -24.88 18.70
CA ARG A 86 47.80 -24.33 17.35
C ARG A 86 46.42 -23.72 17.10
N ASP A 87 45.37 -24.41 17.56
CA ASP A 87 43.99 -23.93 17.40
C ASP A 87 43.75 -22.68 18.26
N LEU A 88 44.24 -22.65 19.50
CA LEU A 88 44.10 -21.47 20.37
C LEU A 88 44.89 -20.26 19.85
N GLU A 89 46.10 -20.48 19.31
CA GLU A 89 46.89 -19.42 18.69
C GLU A 89 46.21 -18.87 17.42
N LYS A 90 45.49 -19.73 16.68
CA LYS A 90 44.68 -19.28 15.54
C LYS A 90 43.55 -18.35 15.99
N GLU A 91 42.80 -18.71 17.03
CA GLU A 91 41.72 -17.86 17.56
C GLU A 91 42.25 -16.51 18.12
N LEU A 92 43.39 -16.55 18.83
CA LEU A 92 44.07 -15.35 19.32
C LEU A 92 44.49 -14.41 18.18
N ASN A 93 44.95 -14.96 17.05
CA ASN A 93 45.31 -14.18 15.87
C ASN A 93 44.07 -13.62 15.15
N GLU A 94 42.95 -14.35 15.15
CA GLU A 94 41.70 -13.86 14.56
C GLU A 94 41.17 -12.63 15.31
N LEU A 95 41.30 -12.60 16.65
CA LEU A 95 40.99 -11.40 17.44
C LEU A 95 41.80 -10.17 17.02
N ASP A 96 43.11 -10.34 16.83
CA ASP A 96 44.01 -9.23 16.45
C ASP A 96 43.75 -8.71 15.05
N THR A 97 43.39 -9.60 14.12
CA THR A 97 43.29 -9.26 12.70
C THR A 97 41.89 -8.80 12.30
N VAL A 98 40.85 -9.37 12.90
CA VAL A 98 39.45 -9.10 12.53
C VAL A 98 38.80 -8.08 13.46
N LEU A 99 39.02 -8.18 14.77
CA LEU A 99 38.24 -7.44 15.77
C LEU A 99 38.97 -6.18 16.27
N ALA A 100 40.30 -6.17 16.31
CA ALA A 100 41.08 -5.02 16.78
C ALA A 100 41.03 -3.77 15.86
N PRO A 101 41.09 -3.87 14.52
CA PRO A 101 41.08 -2.69 13.64
C PRO A 101 39.70 -2.04 13.51
N ALA A 102 38.62 -2.80 13.74
CA ALA A 102 37.25 -2.38 13.47
C ALA A 102 36.64 -1.47 14.56
N GLY A 103 37.40 -1.14 15.63
CA GLY A 103 36.88 -0.37 16.76
C GLY A 103 35.79 -1.10 17.57
N VAL A 104 35.64 -2.41 17.35
CA VAL A 104 34.61 -3.27 17.95
C VAL A 104 34.95 -3.59 19.41
N LEU A 105 36.24 -3.64 19.75
CA LEU A 105 36.71 -3.96 21.11
C LEU A 105 36.81 -2.70 21.98
N THR A 106 36.16 -2.76 23.14
CA THR A 106 36.28 -1.81 24.24
C THR A 106 37.68 -1.83 24.87
N SER A 107 38.00 -0.80 25.66
CA SER A 107 39.27 -0.73 26.38
C SER A 107 39.42 -1.86 27.40
N GLU A 108 38.32 -2.32 28.01
CA GLU A 108 38.32 -3.46 28.95
C GLU A 108 38.66 -4.76 28.21
N GLU A 109 38.05 -5.02 27.06
CA GLU A 109 38.31 -6.21 26.26
C GLU A 109 39.74 -6.26 25.71
N LYS A 110 40.29 -5.11 25.28
CA LYS A 110 41.69 -5.03 24.85
C LYS A 110 42.66 -5.38 25.98
N ALA A 111 42.35 -4.99 27.22
CA ALA A 111 43.14 -5.38 28.38
C ALA A 111 43.02 -6.89 28.66
N LEU A 112 41.82 -7.46 28.57
CA LEU A 112 41.59 -8.90 28.73
C LEU A 112 42.37 -9.72 27.69
N ILE A 113 42.39 -9.31 26.42
CA ILE A 113 43.17 -9.98 25.36
C ILE A 113 44.66 -9.98 25.71
N LYS A 114 45.19 -8.85 26.17
CA LYS A 114 46.61 -8.74 26.56
C LYS A 114 46.95 -9.71 27.70
N ASP A 115 46.11 -9.74 28.74
CA ASP A 115 46.29 -10.63 29.88
C ASP A 115 46.21 -12.11 29.47
N LEU A 116 45.27 -12.45 28.57
CA LEU A 116 45.12 -13.80 28.05
C LEU A 116 46.34 -14.26 27.25
N LYS A 117 46.93 -13.39 26.44
CA LYS A 117 48.18 -13.69 25.72
C LYS A 117 49.33 -13.95 26.68
N ILE A 118 49.45 -13.15 27.74
CA ILE A 118 50.48 -13.34 28.77
C ILE A 118 50.26 -14.69 29.48
N ALA A 119 49.04 -14.99 29.88
CA ALA A 119 48.73 -16.26 30.52
C ALA A 119 49.02 -17.45 29.60
N TRP A 120 48.63 -17.37 28.32
CA TRP A 120 48.87 -18.42 27.33
C TRP A 120 50.37 -18.69 27.13
N LEU A 121 51.19 -17.65 27.02
CA LEU A 121 52.64 -17.80 26.90
C LEU A 121 53.24 -18.57 28.09
N ASN A 122 52.81 -18.25 29.32
CA ASN A 122 53.28 -18.93 30.52
C ASN A 122 52.76 -20.37 30.62
N ILE A 123 51.50 -20.63 30.25
CA ILE A 123 50.94 -21.99 30.18
C ILE A 123 51.74 -22.84 29.21
N LYS A 124 52.07 -22.30 28.02
CA LYS A 124 52.88 -22.99 27.02
C LYS A 124 54.29 -23.27 27.50
N GLU A 125 54.93 -22.31 28.16
CA GLU A 125 56.27 -22.49 28.74
C GLU A 125 56.29 -23.58 29.83
N LEU A 126 55.36 -23.50 30.79
CA LEU A 126 55.28 -24.46 31.88
C LEU A 126 54.91 -25.86 31.39
N SER A 127 53.98 -25.96 30.43
CA SER A 127 53.65 -27.23 29.75
C SER A 127 54.88 -27.82 29.05
N GLY A 128 55.66 -27.01 28.33
CA GLY A 128 56.90 -27.45 27.71
C GLY A 128 57.93 -27.98 28.71
N ARG A 129 58.06 -27.32 29.87
CA ARG A 129 58.92 -27.78 30.97
C ARG A 129 58.43 -29.09 31.57
N ILE A 130 57.13 -29.26 31.76
CA ILE A 130 56.50 -30.51 32.21
C ILE A 130 56.80 -31.64 31.21
N PHE A 131 56.58 -31.41 29.92
CA PHE A 131 56.81 -32.41 28.87
C PHE A 131 58.28 -32.79 28.67
N ALA A 132 59.23 -31.94 29.11
CA ALA A 132 60.65 -32.24 29.08
C ALA A 132 61.09 -33.22 30.19
N ILE A 133 60.26 -33.47 31.22
CA ILE A 133 60.57 -34.39 32.31
C ILE A 133 60.42 -35.84 31.80
N GLN A 134 61.52 -36.61 31.83
CA GLN A 134 61.54 -37.99 31.32
C GLN A 134 60.70 -38.96 32.16
N ASN A 135 60.67 -38.77 33.49
CA ASN A 135 59.89 -39.59 34.44
C ASN A 135 58.92 -38.68 35.21
N PRO A 136 57.77 -38.31 34.61
CA PRO A 136 56.88 -37.30 35.19
C PRO A 136 55.97 -37.88 36.29
N VAL A 137 55.73 -39.20 36.28
CA VAL A 137 54.84 -39.90 37.22
C VAL A 137 55.38 -39.78 38.65
N ALA A 138 54.57 -39.21 39.53
CA ALA A 138 54.91 -38.90 40.93
C ALA A 138 56.14 -37.97 41.12
N SER A 139 56.54 -37.23 40.08
CA SER A 139 57.62 -36.24 40.18
C SER A 139 57.15 -35.00 40.94
N LYS A 140 57.86 -34.65 42.02
CA LYS A 140 57.61 -33.41 42.80
C LYS A 140 57.82 -32.16 41.94
N ASP A 141 58.81 -32.20 41.04
CA ASP A 141 59.10 -31.07 40.15
C ASP A 141 57.97 -30.88 39.13
N ALA A 142 57.45 -31.98 38.56
CA ALA A 142 56.31 -31.93 37.65
C ALA A 142 55.04 -31.42 38.35
N ALA A 143 54.78 -31.88 39.58
CA ALA A 143 53.65 -31.43 40.38
C ALA A 143 53.74 -29.93 40.73
N LYS A 144 54.92 -29.43 41.08
CA LYS A 144 55.14 -28.00 41.38
C LYS A 144 54.93 -27.12 40.14
N LEU A 145 55.39 -27.56 38.97
CA LEU A 145 55.16 -26.85 37.70
C LEU A 145 53.68 -26.85 37.33
N MET A 146 52.97 -27.96 37.55
CA MET A 146 51.54 -28.05 37.31
C MET A 146 50.76 -27.12 38.25
N GLU A 147 51.07 -27.12 39.54
CA GLU A 147 50.45 -26.24 40.54
C GLU A 147 50.68 -24.77 40.18
N GLU A 148 51.90 -24.40 39.79
CA GLU A 148 52.21 -23.05 39.35
C GLU A 148 51.42 -22.65 38.09
N MET A 149 51.34 -23.56 37.11
CA MET A 149 50.58 -23.34 35.88
C MET A 149 49.10 -23.12 36.18
N ASP A 150 48.51 -24.00 36.98
CA ASP A 150 47.09 -23.95 37.29
C ASP A 150 46.72 -22.70 38.09
N TYR A 151 47.42 -22.47 39.20
CA TYR A 151 47.09 -21.40 40.12
C TYR A 151 47.40 -20.00 39.56
N LYS A 152 48.57 -19.81 38.95
CA LYS A 152 48.98 -18.48 38.48
C LYS A 152 48.42 -18.11 37.12
N TRP A 153 48.19 -19.10 36.24
CA TRP A 153 47.94 -18.84 34.83
C TRP A 153 46.62 -19.44 34.33
N SER A 154 46.40 -20.75 34.48
CA SER A 154 45.22 -21.43 33.94
C SER A 154 43.92 -20.93 34.56
N TYR A 155 43.76 -20.99 35.89
CA TYR A 155 42.52 -20.57 36.55
C TYR A 155 42.22 -19.09 36.30
N PRO A 156 43.17 -18.15 36.47
CA PRO A 156 42.91 -16.75 36.19
C PRO A 156 42.61 -16.46 34.71
N ALA A 157 43.16 -17.23 33.76
CA ALA A 157 42.84 -17.07 32.35
C ALA A 157 41.42 -17.54 32.02
N ILE A 158 41.02 -18.70 32.55
CA ILE A 158 39.68 -19.26 32.37
C ILE A 158 38.63 -18.34 33.02
N GLU A 159 38.90 -17.80 34.21
CA GLU A 159 38.01 -16.87 34.88
C GLU A 159 37.83 -15.55 34.10
N ARG A 160 38.91 -15.02 33.52
CA ARG A 160 38.84 -13.84 32.64
C ARG A 160 38.02 -14.12 31.37
N LEU A 161 38.20 -15.28 30.74
CA LEU A 161 37.40 -15.68 29.57
C LEU A 161 35.92 -15.83 29.92
N LYS A 162 35.62 -16.38 31.10
CA LYS A 162 34.24 -16.47 31.61
C LYS A 162 33.64 -15.08 31.80
N LYS A 163 34.36 -14.16 32.44
CA LYS A 163 33.90 -12.77 32.62
C LYS A 163 33.65 -12.08 31.27
N TRP A 164 34.53 -12.30 30.29
CA TRP A 164 34.34 -11.76 28.95
C TRP A 164 33.10 -12.36 28.27
N HIS A 165 32.90 -13.68 28.38
CA HIS A 165 31.70 -14.33 27.85
C HIS A 165 30.41 -13.74 28.45
N GLU A 166 30.39 -13.45 29.75
CA GLU A 166 29.25 -12.79 30.42
C GLU A 166 29.00 -11.37 29.87
N ILE A 167 30.06 -10.60 29.58
CA ILE A 167 29.95 -9.28 28.94
C ILE A 167 29.34 -9.41 27.54
N ASP A 168 29.85 -10.33 26.72
CA ASP A 168 29.35 -10.57 25.37
C ASP A 168 27.88 -11.02 25.37
N GLU A 169 27.49 -11.84 26.33
CA GLU A 169 26.10 -12.30 26.49
C GLU A 169 25.15 -11.15 26.83
N ILE A 170 25.58 -10.22 27.70
CA ILE A 170 24.81 -9.01 28.03
C ILE A 170 24.69 -8.10 26.81
N GLU A 171 25.78 -7.88 26.08
CA GLU A 171 25.78 -7.08 24.85
C GLU A 171 24.86 -7.68 23.79
N TYR A 172 24.90 -9.00 23.62
CA TYR A 172 24.05 -9.73 22.69
C TYR A 172 22.56 -9.60 23.06
N ARG A 173 22.21 -9.81 24.33
CA ARG A 173 20.83 -9.63 24.83
C ARG A 173 20.36 -8.20 24.61
N THR A 174 21.18 -7.21 24.97
CA THR A 174 20.86 -5.79 24.78
C THR A 174 20.67 -5.43 23.31
N ALA A 175 21.51 -5.98 22.42
CA ALA A 175 21.37 -5.80 20.98
C ALA A 175 20.04 -6.36 20.46
N ILE A 176 19.66 -7.57 20.90
CA ILE A 176 18.37 -8.18 20.55
C ILE A 176 17.19 -7.39 21.10
N GLU A 177 17.22 -6.96 22.36
CA GLU A 177 16.15 -6.19 22.96
C GLU A 177 15.93 -4.86 22.23
N ARG A 178 17.01 -4.14 21.90
CA ARG A 178 16.93 -2.95 21.05
C ARG A 178 16.28 -3.27 19.71
N THR A 179 16.59 -4.42 19.14
CA THR A 179 16.01 -4.88 17.86
C THR A 179 14.53 -5.08 17.96
N GLN A 180 14.06 -5.79 18.98
CA GLN A 180 12.64 -6.00 19.21
C GLN A 180 11.91 -4.66 19.37
N MET A 181 12.50 -3.72 20.12
CA MET A 181 11.95 -2.38 20.28
C MET A 181 11.87 -1.60 18.96
N THR A 182 12.95 -1.58 18.16
CA THR A 182 12.97 -0.91 16.85
C THR A 182 11.99 -1.55 15.89
N TRP A 183 11.87 -2.88 15.89
CA TRP A 183 10.89 -3.61 15.08
C TRP A 183 9.45 -3.23 15.43
N VAL A 184 9.11 -3.16 16.72
CA VAL A 184 7.78 -2.74 17.19
C VAL A 184 7.50 -1.29 16.79
N GLN A 185 8.49 -0.40 16.92
CA GLN A 185 8.37 0.99 16.49
C GLN A 185 8.15 1.10 14.98
N SER A 186 8.91 0.36 14.17
CA SER A 186 8.73 0.27 12.71
C SER A 186 7.32 -0.18 12.33
N TRP A 187 6.78 -1.21 12.99
CA TRP A 187 5.40 -1.65 12.78
C TRP A 187 4.38 -0.59 13.18
N THR A 188 4.62 0.12 14.29
CA THR A 188 3.73 1.19 14.76
C THR A 188 3.69 2.36 13.76
N VAL A 189 4.84 2.77 13.23
CA VAL A 189 4.93 3.80 12.17
C VAL A 189 4.19 3.34 10.91
N MET A 190 4.32 2.06 10.52
CA MET A 190 3.61 1.50 9.37
C MET A 190 2.09 1.52 9.58
N LEU A 191 1.60 1.15 10.77
CA LEU A 191 0.17 1.19 11.10
C LEU A 191 -0.39 2.62 11.06
N ILE A 192 0.33 3.59 11.65
CA ILE A 192 -0.06 5.01 11.60
C ILE A 192 -0.10 5.49 10.14
N GLY A 193 0.92 5.15 9.34
CA GLY A 193 0.96 5.47 7.91
C GLY A 193 -0.22 4.87 7.14
N ALA A 194 -0.59 3.62 7.43
CA ALA A 194 -1.74 2.96 6.81
C ALA A 194 -3.07 3.64 7.19
N LEU A 195 -3.24 4.06 8.45
CA LEU A 195 -4.42 4.80 8.91
C LEU A 195 -4.52 6.18 8.23
N ILE A 196 -3.40 6.89 8.09
CA ILE A 196 -3.35 8.16 7.35
C ILE A 196 -3.74 7.94 5.90
N MET A 197 -3.25 6.88 5.27
CA MET A 197 -3.60 6.52 3.89
C MET A 197 -5.09 6.20 3.72
N LEU A 198 -5.70 5.49 4.68
CA LEU A 198 -7.14 5.24 4.69
C LEU A 198 -7.94 6.55 4.82
N ALA A 199 -7.54 7.42 5.75
CA ALA A 199 -8.19 8.72 5.94
C ALA A 199 -8.08 9.60 4.69
N LEU A 200 -6.90 9.64 4.04
CA LEU A 200 -6.71 10.32 2.76
C LEU A 200 -7.57 9.71 1.66
N GLY A 201 -7.68 8.39 1.58
CA GLY A 201 -8.56 7.71 0.63
C GLY A 201 -10.02 8.15 0.79
N VAL A 202 -10.53 8.15 2.01
CA VAL A 202 -11.89 8.63 2.34
C VAL A 202 -12.05 10.10 1.94
N PHE A 203 -11.09 10.95 2.31
CA PHE A 203 -11.08 12.36 1.92
C PHE A 203 -11.17 12.55 0.39
N PHE A 204 -10.35 11.81 -0.38
CA PHE A 204 -10.35 11.89 -1.83
C PHE A 204 -11.65 11.40 -2.46
N VAL A 205 -12.28 10.36 -1.90
CA VAL A 205 -13.62 9.91 -2.35
C VAL A 205 -14.64 11.04 -2.23
N PHE A 206 -14.70 11.73 -1.09
CA PHE A 206 -15.61 12.87 -0.91
C PHE A 206 -15.25 14.05 -1.82
N TYR A 207 -13.96 14.35 -1.95
CA TYR A 207 -13.46 15.42 -2.80
C TYR A 207 -13.83 15.20 -4.28
N TYR A 208 -13.57 14.00 -4.84
CA TYR A 208 -13.91 13.69 -6.23
C TYR A 208 -15.41 13.50 -6.46
N SER A 209 -16.15 13.00 -5.47
CA SER A 209 -17.60 12.99 -5.55
C SER A 209 -18.16 14.38 -5.80
N LYS A 210 -17.63 15.40 -5.09
CA LYS A 210 -18.03 16.79 -5.29
C LYS A 210 -17.49 17.39 -6.60
N LEU A 211 -16.27 17.02 -6.99
CA LEU A 211 -15.60 17.60 -8.16
C LEU A 211 -16.13 17.06 -9.50
N PHE A 212 -16.48 15.77 -9.57
CA PHE A 212 -16.85 15.08 -10.81
C PHE A 212 -18.25 14.44 -10.75
N VAL A 213 -18.53 13.62 -9.74
CA VAL A 213 -19.74 12.78 -9.71
C VAL A 213 -21.00 13.62 -9.62
N ARG A 214 -21.04 14.62 -8.73
CA ARG A 214 -22.22 15.50 -8.57
C ARG A 214 -22.56 16.28 -9.85
N PRO A 215 -21.62 17.01 -10.50
CA PRO A 215 -21.90 17.68 -11.76
C PRO A 215 -22.42 16.76 -12.87
N ILE A 216 -21.82 15.57 -13.02
CA ILE A 216 -22.25 14.59 -14.02
C ILE A 216 -23.67 14.09 -13.72
N LYS A 217 -23.98 13.82 -12.44
CA LYS A 217 -25.33 13.39 -12.02
C LYS A 217 -26.39 14.47 -12.27
N VAL A 218 -26.04 15.74 -12.10
CA VAL A 218 -26.92 16.86 -12.44
C VAL A 218 -27.24 16.88 -13.94
N ILE A 219 -26.22 16.73 -14.80
CA ILE A 219 -26.41 16.67 -16.25
C ILE A 219 -27.26 15.46 -16.65
N HIS A 220 -26.94 14.28 -16.13
CA HIS A 220 -27.70 13.06 -16.38
C HIS A 220 -29.19 13.23 -16.05
N ASN A 221 -29.49 13.66 -14.83
CA ASN A 221 -30.88 13.82 -14.39
C ASN A 221 -31.62 14.91 -15.19
N GLY A 222 -30.95 16.02 -15.52
CA GLY A 222 -31.57 17.03 -16.36
C GLY A 222 -31.81 16.56 -17.78
N ALA A 223 -30.92 15.74 -18.34
CA ALA A 223 -31.12 15.11 -19.64
C ALA A 223 -32.36 14.20 -19.64
N ASP A 224 -32.52 13.35 -18.61
CA ASP A 224 -33.70 12.49 -18.45
C ASP A 224 -34.99 13.32 -18.35
N THR A 225 -34.94 14.44 -17.61
CA THR A 225 -36.10 15.34 -17.44
C THR A 225 -36.50 16.01 -18.75
N ILE A 226 -35.52 16.48 -19.52
CA ILE A 226 -35.70 17.07 -20.85
C ILE A 226 -36.23 16.01 -21.84
N ALA A 227 -35.68 14.80 -21.81
CA ALA A 227 -36.13 13.68 -22.64
C ALA A 227 -37.56 13.24 -22.30
N GLY A 228 -37.97 13.39 -21.04
CA GLY A 228 -39.35 13.19 -20.58
C GLY A 228 -40.35 14.26 -21.03
N GLY A 229 -39.90 15.30 -21.75
CA GLY A 229 -40.76 16.34 -22.32
C GLY A 229 -40.81 17.66 -21.54
N ASP A 230 -40.13 17.76 -20.39
CA ASP A 230 -39.99 19.04 -19.70
C ASP A 230 -38.80 19.84 -20.24
N PHE A 231 -39.06 20.59 -21.32
CA PHE A 231 -38.06 21.45 -21.96
C PHE A 231 -37.78 22.76 -21.19
N LYS A 232 -38.46 23.03 -20.07
CA LYS A 232 -38.24 24.22 -19.25
C LYS A 232 -37.15 24.03 -18.21
N THR A 233 -36.79 22.79 -17.90
CA THR A 233 -35.66 22.48 -17.02
C THR A 233 -34.36 23.14 -17.50
N ARG A 234 -33.61 23.75 -16.57
CA ARG A 234 -32.30 24.39 -16.85
C ARG A 234 -31.23 23.89 -15.89
N LEU A 235 -30.14 23.42 -16.45
CA LEU A 235 -28.96 22.93 -15.74
C LEU A 235 -28.03 24.09 -15.38
N VAL A 236 -27.96 24.44 -14.09
CA VAL A 236 -27.07 25.51 -13.61
C VAL A 236 -25.83 24.88 -12.97
N LEU A 237 -24.74 24.83 -13.72
CA LEU A 237 -23.43 24.43 -13.23
C LEU A 237 -22.46 25.62 -13.31
N LYS A 238 -21.60 25.75 -12.30
CA LYS A 238 -20.55 26.78 -12.21
C LYS A 238 -19.18 26.11 -12.00
N THR A 239 -18.83 25.16 -12.86
CA THR A 239 -17.56 24.40 -12.78
C THR A 239 -16.43 25.07 -13.56
N GLY A 240 -16.79 25.97 -14.48
CA GLY A 240 -15.92 26.73 -15.38
C GLY A 240 -15.30 25.89 -16.51
N ASP A 241 -15.49 24.58 -16.52
CA ASP A 241 -14.78 23.65 -17.39
C ASP A 241 -15.70 23.07 -18.48
N GLU A 242 -15.24 22.02 -19.14
CA GLU A 242 -16.00 21.33 -20.18
C GLU A 242 -17.34 20.75 -19.67
N ILE A 243 -17.49 20.52 -18.35
CA ILE A 243 -18.76 20.07 -17.76
C ILE A 243 -19.80 21.21 -17.80
N GLU A 244 -19.39 22.44 -17.48
CA GLU A 244 -20.26 23.61 -17.59
C GLU A 244 -20.61 23.89 -19.06
N GLN A 245 -19.65 23.73 -19.97
CA GLN A 245 -19.92 23.85 -21.41
C GLN A 245 -20.96 22.83 -21.87
N MET A 246 -20.90 21.59 -21.38
CA MET A 246 -21.89 20.55 -21.68
C MET A 246 -23.27 20.88 -21.13
N ALA A 247 -23.37 21.37 -19.89
CA ALA A 247 -24.64 21.84 -19.33
C ALA A 247 -25.24 23.01 -20.12
N ASN A 248 -24.40 23.97 -20.54
CA ASN A 248 -24.84 25.10 -21.37
C ASN A 248 -25.32 24.65 -22.75
N ALA A 249 -24.64 23.69 -23.37
CA ALA A 249 -25.09 23.10 -24.63
C ALA A 249 -26.45 22.39 -24.48
N MET A 250 -26.64 21.65 -23.39
CA MET A 250 -27.92 20.99 -23.07
C MET A 250 -29.06 22.02 -22.87
N ASN A 251 -28.78 23.12 -22.14
CA ASN A 251 -29.75 24.21 -21.97
C ASN A 251 -30.17 24.84 -23.29
N LYS A 252 -29.21 25.03 -24.22
CA LYS A 252 -29.48 25.56 -25.55
C LYS A 252 -30.38 24.61 -26.36
N MET A 253 -30.12 23.30 -26.28
CA MET A 253 -30.95 22.28 -26.91
C MET A 253 -32.37 22.27 -26.34
N ALA A 254 -32.52 22.29 -25.02
CA ALA A 254 -33.82 22.34 -24.36
C ALA A 254 -34.62 23.60 -24.76
N ALA A 255 -33.97 24.76 -24.84
CA ALA A 255 -34.61 25.99 -25.30
C ALA A 255 -35.07 25.92 -26.78
N GLN A 256 -34.28 25.28 -27.65
CA GLN A 256 -34.68 25.06 -29.05
C GLN A 256 -35.89 24.11 -29.15
N LEU A 257 -35.89 23.02 -28.37
CA LEU A 257 -37.02 22.09 -28.33
C LEU A 257 -38.29 22.76 -27.80
N ASP A 258 -38.21 23.51 -26.70
CA ASP A 258 -39.34 24.27 -26.13
C ASP A 258 -39.96 25.23 -27.17
N SER A 259 -39.11 25.93 -27.92
CA SER A 259 -39.55 26.85 -28.97
C SER A 259 -40.15 26.11 -30.18
N LEU A 260 -39.56 24.99 -30.61
CA LEU A 260 -40.10 24.15 -31.68
C LEU A 260 -41.48 23.60 -31.32
N TYR A 261 -41.64 23.04 -30.10
CA TYR A 261 -42.93 22.53 -29.63
C TYR A 261 -43.97 23.64 -29.51
N SER A 262 -43.61 24.82 -28.99
CA SER A 262 -44.53 25.95 -28.89
C SER A 262 -45.00 26.45 -30.25
N ASN A 263 -44.08 26.53 -31.23
CA ASN A 263 -44.42 26.93 -32.60
C ASN A 263 -45.30 25.88 -33.30
N MET A 264 -44.99 24.59 -33.12
CA MET A 264 -45.81 23.50 -33.64
C MET A 264 -47.22 23.52 -33.04
N GLN A 265 -47.34 23.75 -31.72
CA GLN A 265 -48.64 23.84 -31.06
C GLN A 265 -49.46 25.02 -31.61
N ALA A 266 -48.86 26.20 -31.74
CA ALA A 266 -49.52 27.37 -32.32
C ALA A 266 -49.99 27.11 -33.77
N MET A 267 -49.17 26.44 -34.58
CA MET A 267 -49.53 26.07 -35.96
C MET A 267 -50.67 25.04 -36.00
N VAL A 268 -50.66 24.06 -35.09
CA VAL A 268 -51.76 23.07 -34.97
C VAL A 268 -53.06 23.78 -34.57
N ASP A 269 -53.01 24.68 -33.60
CA ASP A 269 -54.17 25.44 -33.13
C ASP A 269 -54.73 26.34 -34.25
N GLU A 270 -53.86 27.04 -34.99
CA GLU A 270 -54.22 27.86 -36.15
C GLU A 270 -54.89 27.01 -37.25
N ARG A 271 -54.27 25.89 -37.65
CA ARG A 271 -54.85 24.99 -38.65
C ARG A 271 -56.17 24.38 -38.21
N THR A 272 -56.32 24.07 -36.93
CA THR A 272 -57.56 23.54 -36.38
C THR A 272 -58.67 24.60 -36.41
N ALA A 273 -58.33 25.86 -36.10
CA ALA A 273 -59.26 26.98 -36.19
C ALA A 273 -59.68 27.27 -37.64
N GLU A 274 -58.73 27.33 -38.58
CA GLU A 274 -59.00 27.50 -40.02
C GLU A 274 -59.89 26.38 -40.57
N LEU A 275 -59.61 25.12 -40.19
CA LEU A 275 -60.41 23.97 -40.60
C LEU A 275 -61.85 24.11 -40.10
N LYS A 276 -62.02 24.47 -38.83
CA LYS A 276 -63.33 24.67 -38.23
C LYS A 276 -64.11 25.82 -38.89
N GLU A 277 -63.46 26.95 -39.15
CA GLU A 277 -64.08 28.08 -39.85
C GLU A 277 -64.50 27.69 -41.28
N SER A 278 -63.65 26.95 -41.99
CA SER A 278 -63.95 26.44 -43.33
C SER A 278 -65.14 25.47 -43.32
N GLU A 279 -65.21 24.57 -42.34
CA GLU A 279 -66.34 23.65 -42.16
C GLU A 279 -67.65 24.39 -41.84
N GLU A 280 -67.62 25.39 -40.95
CA GLU A 280 -68.79 26.21 -40.60
C GLU A 280 -69.27 27.02 -41.81
N ARG A 281 -68.34 27.60 -42.58
CA ARG A 281 -68.66 28.32 -43.80
C ARG A 281 -69.24 27.41 -44.88
N PHE A 282 -68.65 26.23 -45.11
CA PHE A 282 -69.17 25.23 -46.04
C PHE A 282 -70.59 24.80 -45.65
N ARG A 283 -70.82 24.54 -44.36
CA ARG A 283 -72.14 24.17 -43.84
C ARG A 283 -73.16 25.28 -44.06
N SER A 284 -72.83 26.52 -43.72
CA SER A 284 -73.74 27.67 -43.90
C SER A 284 -74.12 27.90 -45.36
N VAL A 285 -73.15 27.84 -46.28
CA VAL A 285 -73.40 28.01 -47.72
C VAL A 285 -74.22 26.85 -48.27
N SER A 286 -73.90 25.61 -47.89
CA SER A 286 -74.59 24.44 -48.41
C SER A 286 -76.01 24.33 -47.88
N GLU A 287 -76.26 24.72 -46.62
CA GLU A 287 -77.59 24.74 -46.00
C GLU A 287 -78.53 25.84 -46.53
N SER A 288 -77.96 26.93 -47.06
CA SER A 288 -78.72 28.06 -47.63
C SER A 288 -78.79 28.04 -49.17
N ALA A 289 -78.29 26.98 -49.80
CA ALA A 289 -78.30 26.86 -51.25
C ALA A 289 -79.74 26.78 -51.81
N PRO A 290 -80.04 27.47 -52.93
CA PRO A 290 -81.38 27.47 -53.53
C PRO A 290 -81.76 26.15 -54.20
N ASP A 291 -80.78 25.30 -54.49
CA ASP A 291 -80.95 23.96 -55.04
C ASP A 291 -80.78 22.90 -53.95
N ALA A 292 -81.49 21.77 -54.10
CA ALA A 292 -81.33 20.62 -53.22
C ALA A 292 -79.94 19.99 -53.40
N ILE A 293 -79.15 19.94 -52.32
CA ILE A 293 -77.81 19.33 -52.31
C ILE A 293 -77.87 18.04 -51.49
N ILE A 294 -77.51 16.93 -52.16
CA ILE A 294 -77.46 15.59 -51.56
C ILE A 294 -76.07 15.02 -51.86
N CYS A 295 -75.34 14.60 -50.83
CA CYS A 295 -74.06 13.90 -51.01
C CYS A 295 -74.17 12.45 -50.58
N LEU A 296 -73.65 11.56 -51.43
CA LEU A 296 -73.60 10.12 -51.24
C LEU A 296 -72.13 9.68 -51.10
N ASN A 297 -71.84 8.75 -50.20
CA ASN A 297 -70.51 8.16 -50.11
C ASN A 297 -70.29 7.14 -51.25
N GLY A 298 -69.10 6.52 -51.30
CA GLY A 298 -68.77 5.51 -52.32
C GLY A 298 -69.65 4.24 -52.32
N HIS A 299 -70.55 4.08 -51.34
CA HIS A 299 -71.50 2.98 -51.22
C HIS A 299 -72.95 3.43 -51.45
N GLY A 300 -73.19 4.66 -51.92
CA GLY A 300 -74.53 5.20 -52.17
C GLY A 300 -75.29 5.62 -50.91
N ILE A 301 -74.61 5.77 -49.77
CA ILE A 301 -75.24 6.19 -48.50
C ILE A 301 -75.24 7.72 -48.40
N ILE A 302 -76.39 8.31 -48.08
CA ILE A 302 -76.57 9.76 -47.87
C ILE A 302 -75.83 10.19 -46.60
N TYR A 303 -74.90 11.14 -46.74
CA TYR A 303 -74.16 11.73 -45.61
C TYR A 303 -74.26 13.26 -45.55
N PHE A 304 -74.92 13.89 -46.51
CA PHE A 304 -75.24 15.31 -46.47
C PHE A 304 -76.59 15.54 -47.15
N TRP A 305 -77.45 16.32 -46.50
CA TRP A 305 -78.81 16.63 -46.93
C TRP A 305 -79.16 18.04 -46.45
N ASN A 306 -79.23 19.02 -47.36
CA ASN A 306 -79.45 20.42 -46.99
C ASN A 306 -80.93 20.78 -46.80
N ASN A 307 -81.22 21.94 -46.18
CA ASN A 307 -82.60 22.42 -45.97
C ASN A 307 -83.45 22.42 -47.26
N LYS A 308 -82.87 22.76 -48.41
CA LYS A 308 -83.60 22.77 -49.68
C LYS A 308 -84.02 21.37 -50.15
N ALA A 309 -83.19 20.35 -49.89
CA ALA A 309 -83.54 18.96 -50.14
C ALA A 309 -84.72 18.51 -49.24
N GLU A 310 -84.77 18.97 -47.99
CA GLU A 310 -85.94 18.72 -47.14
C GLU A 310 -87.22 19.32 -47.73
N GLU A 311 -87.16 20.58 -48.18
CA GLU A 311 -88.31 21.24 -48.82
C GLU A 311 -88.74 20.56 -50.11
N MET A 312 -87.77 20.14 -50.95
CA MET A 312 -88.02 19.58 -52.28
C MET A 312 -88.55 18.15 -52.23
N PHE A 313 -87.97 17.30 -51.37
CA PHE A 313 -88.30 15.88 -51.31
C PHE A 313 -89.23 15.51 -50.14
N GLY A 314 -89.46 16.42 -49.20
CA GLY A 314 -90.43 16.26 -48.11
C GLY A 314 -89.95 15.41 -46.92
N TYR A 315 -88.69 15.00 -46.91
CA TYR A 315 -88.07 14.24 -45.80
C TYR A 315 -87.10 15.10 -45.01
N LYS A 316 -87.15 15.02 -43.67
CA LYS A 316 -86.15 15.66 -42.80
C LYS A 316 -84.80 14.95 -42.90
N ALA A 317 -83.71 15.70 -42.75
CA ALA A 317 -82.35 15.16 -42.81
C ALA A 317 -82.20 13.95 -41.88
N ASP A 318 -82.67 14.05 -40.63
CA ASP A 318 -82.62 12.96 -39.65
C ASP A 318 -83.35 11.67 -40.09
N GLU A 319 -84.29 11.76 -41.04
CA GLU A 319 -85.04 10.62 -41.57
C GLU A 319 -84.31 9.89 -42.71
N VAL A 320 -83.40 10.56 -43.41
CA VAL A 320 -82.74 10.04 -44.63
C VAL A 320 -81.22 9.88 -44.48
N MET A 321 -80.62 10.55 -43.51
CA MET A 321 -79.19 10.44 -43.22
C MET A 321 -78.79 8.99 -42.89
N ASN A 322 -77.63 8.56 -43.40
CA ASN A 322 -77.09 7.21 -43.30
C ASN A 322 -77.97 6.09 -43.93
N ARG A 323 -78.88 6.44 -44.83
CA ARG A 323 -79.63 5.47 -45.64
C ARG A 323 -79.03 5.37 -47.04
N SER A 324 -79.12 4.18 -47.63
CA SER A 324 -78.83 4.00 -49.06
C SER A 324 -79.96 4.66 -49.85
N MET A 325 -79.58 5.41 -50.88
CA MET A 325 -80.52 5.93 -51.86
C MET A 325 -81.05 4.84 -52.79
#